data_AF-A0A3D2XZT7-F1
#
_entry.id   AF-A0A3D2XZT7-F1
#
_cell.length_a   1.000
_cell.length_b   1.000
_cell.length_c   1.000
_cell.angle_alpha   90.00
_cell.angle_beta   90.00
_cell.angle_gamma   90.00
#
_symmetry.space_group_name_H-M   'P 1'
#
loop_
_entity.id
_entity.type
_entity.pdbx_description
1 polymer ?
#
loop_
_entity_poly.entity_id
_entity_poly.type
_entity_poly.pdbx_seq_one_letter_code
_entity_poly.pdbx_strand_id
1 'polypeptide(L)'
;MISKENHKALVEICHTLAAEGLTPGVGLLRGKAPFKVSVLDAIEAIKVFNQQTVQIKAQPKTPGDKERITELEKRVEQLEQALTVMESRLAKLS
;
A
#
# COMPACT_ATOMS: atom_id res chain seq x y z
N MET A 1 11.17 31.68 -1.64
CA MET A 1 10.84 30.54 -2.53
C MET A 1 11.18 29.27 -1.77
N ILE A 2 10.21 28.38 -1.61
CA ILE A 2 10.47 27.04 -1.06
C ILE A 2 11.12 26.21 -2.16
N SER A 3 12.25 25.59 -1.85
CA SER A 3 12.81 24.55 -2.70
C SER A 3 11.85 23.37 -2.69
N LYS A 4 11.48 22.86 -3.88
CA LYS A 4 10.65 21.65 -4.02
C LYS A 4 11.17 20.47 -3.18
N GLU A 5 12.48 20.46 -2.95
CA GLU A 5 13.20 19.53 -2.07
C GLU A 5 12.72 19.61 -0.61
N ASN A 6 12.52 20.80 -0.06
CA ASN A 6 12.03 20.97 1.32
C ASN A 6 10.60 20.48 1.48
N HIS A 7 9.74 20.70 0.47
CA HIS A 7 8.37 20.17 0.50
C HIS A 7 8.37 18.64 0.46
N LYS A 8 9.20 18.03 -0.41
CA LYS A 8 9.35 16.58 -0.47
C LYS A 8 9.85 16.00 0.87
N ALA A 9 10.85 16.63 1.48
CA ALA A 9 11.37 16.23 2.79
C ALA A 9 10.29 16.30 3.89
N LEU A 10 9.39 17.30 3.86
CA LEU A 10 8.27 17.37 4.81
C LEU A 10 7.29 16.21 4.67
N VAL A 11 7.00 15.79 3.44
CA VAL A 11 6.14 14.63 3.18
C VAL A 11 6.82 13.33 3.66
N GLU A 12 8.12 13.19 3.46
CA GLU A 12 8.89 12.03 3.99
C GLU A 12 8.90 11.98 5.53
N ILE A 13 8.99 13.15 6.18
CA ILE A 13 8.85 13.25 7.64
C ILE A 13 7.45 12.81 8.09
N CYS A 14 6.38 13.19 7.37
CA CYS A 14 5.03 12.70 7.66
C CYS A 14 4.95 11.17 7.63
N HIS A 15 5.53 10.53 6.61
CA HIS A 15 5.57 9.07 6.50
C HIS A 15 6.35 8.41 7.63
N THR A 16 7.48 9.01 8.02
CA THR A 16 8.30 8.52 9.14
C THR A 16 7.54 8.59 10.45
N LEU A 17 6.89 9.72 10.73
CA LEU A 17 6.07 9.89 11.93
C LEU A 17 4.91 8.89 11.98
N ALA A 18 4.25 8.65 10.84
CA ALA A 18 3.18 7.67 10.75
C ALA A 18 3.68 6.24 11.01
N ALA A 19 4.89 5.89 10.53
CA ALA A 19 5.53 4.60 10.81
C ALA A 19 5.90 4.43 12.29
N GLU A 20 6.24 5.51 12.99
CA GLU A 20 6.43 5.55 14.45
C GLU A 20 5.10 5.48 15.24
N GLY A 21 3.95 5.41 14.56
CA GLY A 21 2.62 5.41 15.19
C GLY A 21 2.15 6.80 15.63
N LEU A 22 2.86 7.87 15.25
CA LEU A 22 2.52 9.25 15.57
C LEU A 22 1.69 9.86 14.44
N THR A 23 0.68 10.65 14.80
CA THR A 23 -0.10 11.39 13.80
C THR A 23 0.67 12.64 13.37
N PRO A 24 0.97 12.83 12.06
CA PRO A 24 1.70 14.00 11.59
C PRO A 24 0.90 15.28 11.80
N GLY A 25 1.36 16.13 12.73
CA GLY A 25 0.79 17.44 13.01
C GLY A 25 1.77 18.57 12.71
N VAL A 26 1.25 19.78 12.49
CA VAL A 26 2.07 20.97 12.15
C VAL A 26 3.18 21.22 13.17
N GLY A 27 2.88 21.12 14.47
CA GLY A 27 3.88 21.31 15.53
C GLY A 27 5.00 20.26 15.49
N LEU A 28 4.64 19.00 15.21
CA LEU A 28 5.59 17.90 15.16
C LEU A 28 6.48 17.97 13.92
N LEU A 29 5.90 18.31 12.76
CA LEU A 29 6.65 18.57 11.52
C LEU A 29 7.66 19.70 11.72
N ARG A 30 7.24 20.81 12.34
CA ARG A 30 8.11 21.97 12.59
C ARG A 30 9.22 21.68 13.59
N GLY A 31 8.98 20.80 14.56
CA GLY A 31 9.99 20.39 15.54
C GLY A 31 10.99 19.35 15.02
N LYS A 32 10.59 18.53 14.04
CA LYS A 32 11.43 17.46 13.47
C LYS A 32 12.18 17.88 12.21
N ALA A 33 11.67 18.86 11.47
CA ALA A 33 12.33 19.33 10.26
C ALA A 33 13.64 20.08 10.60
N PRO A 34 14.75 19.82 9.88
CA PRO A 34 16.02 20.49 10.13
C PRO A 34 16.08 21.93 9.57
N PHE A 35 14.94 22.50 9.19
CA PHE A 35 14.82 23.82 8.58
C PHE A 35 13.58 24.57 9.08
N LYS A 36 13.54 25.88 8.83
CA LYS A 36 12.40 26.72 9.19
C LYS A 36 11.21 26.38 8.30
N VAL A 37 10.18 25.78 8.91
CA VAL A 37 8.93 25.40 8.25
C VAL A 37 7.85 26.42 8.59
N SER A 38 7.19 26.98 7.55
CA SER A 38 6.01 27.81 7.75
C SER A 38 4.78 26.94 8.03
N VAL A 39 3.77 27.51 8.67
CA VAL A 39 2.52 26.78 8.97
C VAL A 39 1.83 26.33 7.70
N LEU A 40 1.86 27.15 6.64
CA LEU A 40 1.25 26.83 5.36
C LEU A 40 1.93 25.65 4.69
N ASP A 41 3.25 25.58 4.75
CA ASP A 41 4.02 24.49 4.11
C ASP A 41 3.79 23.17 4.81
N ALA A 42 3.71 23.20 6.15
CA ALA A 42 3.37 22.02 6.94
C ALA A 42 1.96 21.52 6.62
N ILE A 43 0.99 22.43 6.48
CA ILE A 43 -0.39 22.07 6.09
C ILE A 43 -0.40 21.44 4.70
N GLU A 44 0.33 22.00 3.74
CA GLU A 44 0.39 21.47 2.38
C GLU A 44 0.99 20.07 2.34
N ALA A 45 2.11 19.85 3.03
CA ALA A 45 2.74 18.53 3.15
C ALA A 45 1.83 17.49 3.83
N ILE A 46 1.13 17.88 4.91
CA ILE A 46 0.17 16.99 5.60
C ILE A 46 -1.01 16.66 4.67
N LYS A 47 -1.48 17.62 3.88
CA LYS A 47 -2.57 17.40 2.91
C LYS A 47 -2.16 16.36 1.87
N VAL A 48 -0.96 16.48 1.31
CA VAL A 48 -0.41 15.50 0.35
C VAL A 48 -0.27 14.13 0.99
N PHE A 49 0.30 14.05 2.20
CA PHE A 49 0.42 12.80 2.95
C PHE A 49 -0.94 12.13 3.19
N ASN A 50 -1.95 12.90 3.60
CA ASN A 50 -3.30 12.39 3.83
C ASN A 50 -3.95 11.89 2.53
N GLN A 51 -3.78 12.62 1.42
CA GLN A 51 -4.28 12.18 0.12
C GLN A 51 -3.62 10.87 -0.33
N GLN A 52 -2.31 10.73 -0.16
CA GLN A 52 -1.58 9.49 -0.45
C GLN A 52 -2.06 8.35 0.45
N THR A 53 -2.24 8.60 1.74
CA THR A 53 -2.73 7.60 2.70
C THR A 53 -4.14 7.14 2.37
N VAL A 54 -5.02 8.07 1.97
CA VAL A 54 -6.39 7.75 1.52
C VAL A 54 -6.35 6.96 0.23
N GLN A 55 -5.49 7.31 -0.74
CA GLN A 55 -5.32 6.53 -1.97
C GLN A 55 -4.81 5.11 -1.71
N ILE A 56 -3.85 4.92 -0.81
CA ILE A 56 -3.36 3.60 -0.40
C ILE A 56 -4.47 2.77 0.26
N LYS A 57 -5.32 3.41 1.08
CA LYS A 57 -6.48 2.73 1.71
C LYS A 57 -7.64 2.47 0.73
N ALA A 58 -7.78 3.28 -0.31
CA ALA A 58 -8.84 3.19 -1.31
C ALA A 58 -8.48 2.29 -2.50
N GLN A 59 -7.19 1.98 -2.71
CA GLN A 59 -6.82 0.91 -3.62
C GLN A 59 -7.43 -0.39 -3.12
N PRO A 60 -8.12 -1.16 -3.98
CA PRO A 60 -8.59 -2.48 -3.60
C PRO A 60 -7.38 -3.25 -3.10
N LYS A 61 -7.44 -3.74 -1.85
CA LYS A 61 -6.40 -4.59 -1.28
C LYS A 61 -6.20 -5.74 -2.27
N THR A 62 -5.15 -5.68 -3.09
CA THR A 62 -4.69 -6.86 -3.78
C THR A 62 -4.45 -7.89 -2.69
N PRO A 63 -5.09 -9.07 -2.75
CA PRO A 63 -4.90 -10.09 -1.73
C PRO A 63 -3.40 -10.28 -1.55
N GLY A 64 -2.95 -10.32 -0.29
CA GLY A 64 -1.52 -10.46 0.00
C GLY A 64 -0.99 -11.69 -0.73
N ASP A 65 0.30 -11.71 -1.09
CA ASP A 65 0.84 -12.79 -1.94
C ASP A 65 0.50 -14.19 -1.41
N LYS A 66 0.40 -14.36 -0.08
CA LYS A 66 -0.09 -15.60 0.56
C LYS A 66 -1.52 -15.99 0.20
N GLU A 67 -2.45 -15.03 0.21
CA GLU A 67 -3.86 -15.27 -0.14
C GLU A 67 -3.99 -15.63 -1.62
N ARG A 68 -3.22 -14.95 -2.49
CA ARG A 68 -3.15 -15.26 -3.92
C ARG A 68 -2.58 -16.65 -4.19
N ILE A 69 -1.51 -17.03 -3.49
CA ILE A 69 -0.91 -18.36 -3.59
C ILE A 69 -1.93 -19.42 -3.17
N THR A 70 -2.59 -19.24 -2.03
CA THR A 70 -3.60 -20.19 -1.53
C THR A 70 -4.76 -20.36 -2.52
N GLU A 71 -5.22 -19.26 -3.13
CA GLU A 71 -6.30 -19.32 -4.12
C GLU A 71 -5.87 -19.99 -5.43
N LEU A 72 -4.62 -19.77 -5.86
CA LEU A 72 -4.06 -20.41 -7.04
C LEU A 72 -3.85 -21.92 -6.82
N GLU A 73 -3.31 -22.32 -5.67
CA GLU A 73 -3.13 -23.73 -5.29
C GLU A 73 -4.47 -24.48 -5.32
N LYS A 74 -5.51 -23.88 -4.73
CA LYS A 74 -6.86 -24.45 -4.75
C LYS A 74 -7.43 -24.61 -6.17
N ARG A 75 -7.16 -23.65 -7.06
CA ARG A 75 -7.60 -23.73 -8.46
C ARG A 75 -6.88 -24.84 -9.22
N VAL A 76 -5.57 -25.03 -8.97
CA VAL A 76 -4.79 -26.11 -9.57
C VAL A 76 -5.34 -27.46 -9.13
N GLU A 77 -5.59 -27.65 -7.84
CA GLU A 77 -6.15 -28.91 -7.32
C GLU A 77 -7.50 -29.27 -7.96
N GLN A 78 -8.38 -28.27 -8.15
CA GLN A 78 -9.66 -28.47 -8.83
C GLN A 78 -9.51 -28.86 -10.30
N LEU A 79 -8.55 -28.25 -11.00
CA LEU A 79 -8.27 -28.55 -12.40
C LEU A 79 -7.68 -29.95 -12.57
N GLU A 80 -6.76 -30.35 -11.69
CA GLU A 80 -6.17 -31.69 -11.67
C GLU A 80 -7.24 -32.77 -11.44
N GLN A 81 -8.13 -32.57 -10.46
CA GLN A 81 -9.25 -33.48 -10.24
C GLN A 81 -10.17 -33.58 -11.46
N ALA A 82 -10.49 -32.46 -12.10
CA ALA A 82 -11.33 -32.44 -13.30
C ALA A 82 -10.66 -33.21 -14.46
N LEU A 83 -9.35 -33.07 -14.64
CA LEU A 83 -8.58 -33.81 -15.64
C LEU A 83 -8.60 -35.32 -15.36
N THR A 84 -8.34 -35.75 -14.13
CA THR A 84 -8.40 -37.18 -13.77
C THR A 84 -9.78 -37.79 -14.07
N VAL A 85 -10.85 -37.06 -13.75
CA VAL A 85 -12.21 -37.49 -14.08
C VAL A 85 -12.42 -37.55 -15.59
N MET A 86 -11.93 -36.59 -16.35
CA MET A 86 -12.07 -36.59 -17.81
C MET A 86 -11.31 -37.74 -18.46
N GLU A 87 -10.05 -37.97 -18.04
CA GLU A 87 -9.20 -39.07 -18.50
C GLU A 87 -9.84 -40.43 -18.20
N SER A 88 -10.35 -40.63 -16.98
CA SER A 88 -11.03 -41.88 -16.61
C SER A 88 -12.31 -42.13 -17.41
N ARG A 89 -13.01 -41.08 -17.87
CA ARG A 89 -14.18 -41.20 -18.74
C ARG A 89 -13.78 -41.51 -20.18
N LEU A 90 -12.71 -40.90 -20.67
CA LEU A 90 -12.14 -41.20 -21.99
C LEU A 90 -11.66 -42.65 -22.09
N ALA A 91 -10.95 -43.15 -21.06
CA ALA A 91 -10.48 -44.54 -21.00
C ALA A 91 -11.61 -45.58 -20.98
N LYS A 92 -12.84 -45.19 -20.61
CA LYS A 92 -14.03 -46.06 -20.65
C LYS A 92 -14.75 -46.03 -22.00
N LEU A 93 -14.40 -45.07 -22.87
CA LEU A 93 -14.98 -44.87 -24.19
C LEU A 93 -14.04 -45.34 -25.33
N SER A 94 -12.78 -45.65 -25.02
CA SER A 94 -11.82 -46.34 -25.90
C SER A 94 -11.86 -47.85 -25.70
#